data_AF-A0A969KC89-F1
#
_entry.id   AF-A0A969KC89-F1
#
_cell.length_a   1.000
_cell.length_b   1.000
_cell.length_c   1.000
_cell.angle_alpha   90.00
_cell.angle_beta   90.00
_cell.angle_gamma   90.00
#
_symmetry.space_group_name_H-M   'P 1'
#
loop_
_entity.id
_entity.type
_entity.pdbx_description
1 polymer ?
#
loop_
_entity_poly.entity_id
_entity_poly.type
_entity_poly.pdbx_seq_one_letter_code
_entity_poly.pdbx_strand_id
1 'polypeptide(L)'
;MNQHPRRRRSMSRNQTIKMKWGYYAELTPETLAAIRGLVPVAYLPWGALDWHGPHLPFGVDGLIAQAVAERVAERVGGVLLPPTWWPVTVIPHPDSLAIRSDIMQMLWGHAFGRLASAGWKVVVVLSGPAAHGHELVLIDAAEKAIRQHGLLVLALPPLAIVDEAMLDHAALWETSLMMTLYPDLVHLEALGHRPLNPASSAVVGRDPRGTASASLGKQALAMAVEQISRAIRQLLTECNATPSTRSMPTGGPFSVPTSNATGRGPSMRGRGPGGKMCAAKPGDRLGGRSQGGR
;
A
#
# COMPACT_ATOMS: atom_id res chain seq x y z
N MET A 1 -24.69 -15.37 6.99
CA MET A 1 -24.82 -15.82 5.58
C MET A 1 -24.29 -14.68 4.71
N ASN A 2 -23.07 -14.83 4.21
CA ASN A 2 -22.25 -13.81 3.54
C ASN A 2 -22.97 -13.18 2.33
N GLN A 3 -23.06 -11.85 2.28
CA GLN A 3 -23.33 -11.13 1.03
C GLN A 3 -22.22 -10.10 0.78
N HIS A 4 -21.15 -10.53 0.11
CA HIS A 4 -20.53 -9.64 -0.87
C HIS A 4 -21.53 -9.52 -2.03
N PRO A 5 -22.14 -8.36 -2.29
CA PRO A 5 -23.01 -8.22 -3.44
C PRO A 5 -22.12 -8.10 -4.68
N ARG A 6 -21.69 -9.25 -5.22
CA ARG A 6 -21.14 -9.33 -6.58
C ARG A 6 -22.25 -9.04 -7.58
N ARG A 7 -22.48 -7.77 -7.90
CA ARG A 7 -23.26 -7.41 -9.10
C ARG A 7 -22.36 -7.48 -10.34
N ARG A 8 -22.20 -8.68 -10.91
CA ARG A 8 -21.78 -8.81 -12.31
C ARG A 8 -22.95 -8.38 -13.20
N ARG A 9 -22.96 -7.11 -13.62
CA ARG A 9 -23.76 -6.67 -14.76
C ARG A 9 -22.92 -6.82 -16.02
N SER A 10 -23.33 -7.73 -16.90
CA SER A 10 -22.87 -7.77 -18.29
C SER A 10 -23.14 -6.40 -18.93
N MET A 11 -22.09 -5.63 -19.20
CA MET A 11 -22.19 -4.31 -19.85
C MET A 11 -22.03 -4.42 -21.37
N SER A 12 -22.82 -3.62 -22.10
CA SER A 12 -22.72 -3.55 -23.56
C SER A 12 -21.51 -2.71 -23.99
N ARG A 13 -20.98 -2.94 -25.20
CA ARG A 13 -19.80 -2.26 -25.77
C ARG A 13 -19.87 -0.72 -25.71
N ASN A 14 -21.07 -0.13 -25.81
CA ASN A 14 -21.29 1.32 -25.72
C ASN A 14 -21.25 1.87 -24.28
N GLN A 15 -21.40 1.02 -23.27
CA GLN A 15 -21.33 1.42 -21.86
C GLN A 15 -19.87 1.55 -21.37
N THR A 16 -18.95 0.83 -22.03
CA THR A 16 -17.51 0.82 -21.74
C THR A 16 -16.83 2.19 -21.91
N ILE A 17 -17.35 3.05 -22.79
CA ILE A 17 -16.79 4.41 -23.05
C ILE A 17 -17.24 5.42 -21.97
N LYS A 18 -18.24 5.09 -21.13
CA LYS A 18 -18.72 5.97 -20.06
C LYS A 18 -18.05 5.77 -18.69
N MET A 19 -17.25 4.72 -18.51
CA MET A 19 -16.63 4.42 -17.22
C MET A 19 -15.31 5.18 -17.09
N LYS A 20 -15.26 6.16 -16.17
CA LYS A 20 -14.03 6.88 -15.83
C LYS A 20 -13.16 6.15 -14.80
N TRP A 21 -13.62 5.03 -14.24
CA TRP A 21 -12.90 4.26 -13.23
C TRP A 21 -13.18 2.76 -13.32
N GLY A 22 -12.34 1.95 -12.67
CA GLY A 22 -12.59 0.52 -12.49
C GLY A 22 -11.50 -0.23 -11.71
N TYR A 23 -11.81 -1.47 -11.34
CA TYR A 23 -10.84 -2.40 -10.74
C TYR A 23 -9.87 -2.90 -11.79
N TYR A 24 -8.57 -2.63 -11.63
CA TYR A 24 -7.54 -3.00 -12.60
C TYR A 24 -7.62 -4.47 -13.02
N ALA A 25 -7.86 -5.37 -12.06
CA ALA A 25 -7.94 -6.82 -12.28
C ALA A 25 -9.16 -7.27 -13.12
N GLU A 26 -10.14 -6.40 -13.34
CA GLU A 26 -11.39 -6.71 -14.05
C GLU A 26 -11.47 -6.05 -15.43
N LEU A 27 -10.45 -5.25 -15.81
CA LEU A 27 -10.47 -4.47 -17.05
C LEU A 27 -9.75 -5.20 -18.20
N THR A 28 -10.30 -5.09 -19.40
CA THR A 28 -9.59 -5.46 -20.63
C THR A 28 -8.55 -4.37 -20.97
N PRO A 29 -7.52 -4.69 -21.79
CA PRO A 29 -6.52 -3.70 -22.20
C PRO A 29 -7.12 -2.43 -22.84
N GLU A 30 -8.17 -2.56 -23.65
CA GLU A 30 -8.85 -1.43 -24.29
C GLU A 30 -9.52 -0.51 -23.26
N THR A 31 -10.29 -1.09 -22.33
CA THR A 31 -10.96 -0.31 -21.27
C THR A 31 -9.94 0.33 -20.32
N LEU A 32 -8.87 -0.39 -19.98
CA LEU A 32 -7.78 0.13 -19.15
C LEU A 32 -7.11 1.34 -19.82
N ALA A 33 -6.82 1.25 -21.12
CA ALA A 33 -6.23 2.34 -21.89
C ALA A 33 -7.19 3.55 -21.98
N ALA A 34 -8.49 3.32 -22.16
CA ALA A 34 -9.50 4.37 -22.19
C ALA A 34 -9.60 5.11 -20.85
N ILE A 35 -9.70 4.39 -19.72
CA ILE A 35 -9.72 5.00 -18.38
C ILE A 35 -8.44 5.81 -18.14
N ARG A 36 -7.27 5.24 -18.43
CA ARG A 36 -5.98 5.92 -18.29
C ARG A 36 -5.89 7.20 -19.11
N GLY A 37 -6.44 7.20 -20.33
CA GLY A 37 -6.47 8.37 -21.21
C GLY A 37 -7.35 9.51 -20.67
N LEU A 38 -8.39 9.17 -19.91
CA LEU A 38 -9.28 10.16 -19.28
C LEU A 38 -8.75 10.64 -17.93
N VAL A 39 -8.33 9.70 -17.07
CA VAL A 39 -7.90 9.96 -15.70
C VAL A 39 -6.70 9.05 -15.40
N PRO A 40 -5.45 9.53 -15.61
CA PRO A 40 -4.22 8.74 -15.46
C PRO A 40 -3.81 8.61 -13.98
N VAL A 41 -4.75 8.18 -13.13
CA VAL A 41 -4.56 7.92 -11.69
C VAL A 41 -4.65 6.43 -11.40
N ALA A 42 -3.69 5.88 -10.66
CA ALA A 42 -3.73 4.52 -10.13
C ALA A 42 -3.73 4.53 -8.60
N TYR A 43 -4.66 3.79 -7.99
CA TYR A 43 -4.84 3.67 -6.54
C TYR A 43 -4.30 2.34 -6.05
N LEU A 44 -3.40 2.38 -5.07
CA LEU A 44 -2.70 1.23 -4.51
C LEU A 44 -2.99 1.18 -3.00
N PRO A 45 -4.01 0.44 -2.55
CA PRO A 45 -4.23 0.23 -1.13
C PRO A 45 -3.09 -0.64 -0.57
N TRP A 46 -2.49 -0.20 0.52
CA TRP A 46 -1.51 -0.96 1.27
C TRP A 46 -1.99 -1.16 2.71
N GLY A 47 -2.53 -2.34 2.99
CA GLY A 47 -2.96 -2.75 4.31
C GLY A 47 -1.92 -3.59 5.05
N ALA A 48 -2.22 -3.87 6.30
CA ALA A 48 -1.55 -4.86 7.13
C ALA A 48 -2.50 -5.99 7.50
N LEU A 49 -1.91 -7.17 7.74
CA LEU A 49 -2.51 -8.22 8.57
C LEU A 49 -1.87 -8.12 9.96
N ASP A 50 -2.40 -7.21 10.76
CA ASP A 50 -1.85 -6.83 12.07
C ASP A 50 -2.93 -6.91 13.17
N TRP A 51 -2.50 -7.13 14.39
CA TRP A 51 -3.36 -7.29 15.55
C TRP A 51 -3.97 -5.95 15.97
N HIS A 52 -5.30 -5.87 15.91
CA HIS A 52 -6.09 -4.69 16.27
C HIS A 52 -6.94 -4.95 17.51
N GLY A 53 -6.38 -5.72 18.46
CA GLY A 53 -7.08 -6.07 19.68
C GLY A 53 -8.11 -7.17 19.47
N PRO A 54 -8.82 -7.56 20.54
CA PRO A 54 -9.79 -8.65 20.49
C PRO A 54 -11.11 -8.27 19.80
N HIS A 55 -11.39 -6.97 19.60
CA HIS A 55 -12.66 -6.48 19.06
C HIS A 55 -12.65 -6.21 17.55
N LEU A 56 -11.49 -6.32 16.89
CA LEU A 56 -11.35 -6.02 15.46
C LEU A 56 -10.60 -7.14 14.72
N PRO A 57 -10.82 -7.29 13.41
CA PRO A 57 -10.12 -8.28 12.60
C PRO A 57 -8.66 -7.88 12.34
N PHE A 58 -7.82 -8.82 11.90
CA PHE A 58 -6.43 -8.52 11.53
C PHE A 58 -6.29 -7.58 10.32
N GLY A 59 -7.34 -7.47 9.50
CA GLY A 59 -7.30 -6.75 8.23
C GLY A 59 -7.79 -5.30 8.28
N VAL A 60 -7.94 -4.68 9.45
CA VAL A 60 -8.50 -3.31 9.62
C VAL A 60 -7.88 -2.34 8.62
N ASP A 61 -6.56 -2.27 8.61
CA ASP A 61 -5.76 -1.42 7.73
C ASP A 61 -6.13 -1.53 6.25
N GLY A 62 -6.11 -2.75 5.70
CA GLY A 62 -6.38 -2.97 4.29
C GLY A 62 -7.85 -2.82 3.92
N LEU A 63 -8.75 -3.19 4.83
CA LEU A 63 -10.19 -3.01 4.66
C LEU A 63 -10.55 -1.52 4.55
N ILE A 64 -10.01 -0.68 5.45
CA ILE A 64 -10.19 0.76 5.43
C ILE A 64 -9.53 1.37 4.19
N ALA A 65 -8.26 1.06 3.92
CA ALA A 65 -7.53 1.62 2.78
C ALA A 65 -8.22 1.31 1.44
N GLN A 66 -8.69 0.08 1.25
CA GLN A 66 -9.43 -0.30 0.05
C GLN A 66 -10.77 0.45 -0.06
N ALA A 67 -11.54 0.52 1.03
CA ALA A 67 -12.84 1.19 1.04
C ALA A 67 -12.74 2.69 0.74
N VAL A 68 -11.69 3.36 1.23
CA VAL A 68 -11.40 4.76 0.90
C VAL A 68 -10.96 4.88 -0.55
N ALA A 69 -10.02 4.04 -1.01
CA ALA A 69 -9.50 4.09 -2.38
C ALA A 69 -10.61 3.92 -3.43
N GLU A 70 -11.53 2.97 -3.22
CA GLU A 70 -12.67 2.74 -4.11
C GLU A 70 -13.57 3.98 -4.21
N ARG A 71 -13.95 4.59 -3.08
CA ARG A 71 -14.79 5.79 -3.05
C ARG A 71 -14.12 7.00 -3.70
N VAL A 72 -12.80 7.14 -3.53
CA VAL A 72 -12.03 8.18 -4.21
C VAL A 72 -11.97 7.92 -5.71
N ALA A 73 -11.73 6.67 -6.15
CA ALA A 73 -11.70 6.29 -7.55
C ALA A 73 -13.06 6.51 -8.24
N GLU A 74 -14.17 6.19 -7.58
CA GLU A 74 -15.52 6.49 -8.04
C GLU A 74 -15.72 7.99 -8.31
N ARG A 75 -15.21 8.83 -7.41
CA ARG A 75 -15.38 10.29 -7.46
C ARG A 75 -14.45 10.96 -8.47
N VAL A 76 -13.19 10.56 -8.52
CA VAL A 76 -12.14 11.20 -9.32
C VAL A 76 -11.99 10.54 -10.70
N GLY A 77 -12.12 9.22 -10.78
CA GLY A 77 -11.72 8.42 -11.94
C GLY A 77 -10.39 7.71 -11.71
N GLY A 78 -9.96 6.86 -12.64
CA GLY A 78 -8.71 6.09 -12.55
C GLY A 78 -8.94 4.63 -12.17
N VAL A 79 -7.87 3.91 -11.83
CA VAL A 79 -7.95 2.46 -11.59
C VAL A 79 -7.51 2.05 -10.21
N LEU A 80 -8.31 1.19 -9.58
CA LEU A 80 -8.00 0.59 -8.30
C LEU A 80 -7.24 -0.72 -8.50
N LEU A 81 -6.00 -0.79 -8.04
CA LEU A 81 -5.22 -2.01 -8.02
C LEU A 81 -5.62 -2.90 -6.83
N PRO A 82 -5.34 -4.21 -6.89
CA PRO A 82 -5.55 -5.09 -5.74
C PRO A 82 -4.77 -4.60 -4.51
N PRO A 83 -5.36 -4.70 -3.29
CA PRO A 83 -4.67 -4.33 -2.07
C PRO A 83 -3.45 -5.23 -1.81
N THR A 84 -2.39 -4.64 -1.25
CA THR A 84 -1.28 -5.40 -0.66
C THR A 84 -1.51 -5.55 0.83
N TRP A 85 -1.34 -6.76 1.38
CA TRP A 85 -1.64 -7.09 2.79
C TRP A 85 -0.39 -7.36 3.64
N TRP A 86 0.79 -7.05 3.10
CA TRP A 86 2.08 -7.32 3.73
C TRP A 86 2.68 -6.05 4.31
N PRO A 87 2.58 -5.84 5.63
CA PRO A 87 3.16 -4.67 6.28
C PRO A 87 4.65 -4.86 6.58
N VAL A 88 5.36 -3.76 6.81
CA VAL A 88 6.79 -3.79 7.22
C VAL A 88 7.00 -3.67 8.72
N THR A 89 5.97 -3.24 9.45
CA THR A 89 5.96 -3.06 10.90
C THR A 89 4.59 -3.44 11.43
N VAL A 90 4.52 -4.10 12.57
CA VAL A 90 3.29 -4.61 13.18
C VAL A 90 3.34 -4.45 14.69
N ILE A 91 2.17 -4.45 15.34
CA ILE A 91 2.10 -4.65 16.78
C ILE A 91 2.51 -6.10 17.11
N PRO A 92 3.31 -6.34 18.16
CA PRO A 92 3.70 -7.69 18.55
C PRO A 92 2.49 -8.59 18.88
N HIS A 93 2.20 -9.53 17.99
CA HIS A 93 1.22 -10.61 18.17
C HIS A 93 1.65 -11.82 17.33
N PRO A 94 1.49 -13.07 17.80
CA PRO A 94 1.96 -14.27 17.08
C PRO A 94 1.40 -14.42 15.65
N ASP A 95 0.17 -13.94 15.44
CA ASP A 95 -0.53 -14.02 14.15
C ASP A 95 -0.40 -12.75 13.30
N SER A 96 0.26 -11.69 13.81
CA SER A 96 0.58 -10.52 12.98
C SER A 96 1.64 -10.91 11.96
N LEU A 97 1.39 -10.58 10.69
CA LEU A 97 2.30 -10.90 9.59
C LEU A 97 3.10 -9.68 9.21
N ALA A 98 4.43 -9.80 9.13
CA ALA A 98 5.31 -8.75 8.63
C ALA A 98 6.26 -9.27 7.56
N ILE A 99 6.57 -8.42 6.59
CA ILE A 99 7.58 -8.66 5.56
C ILE A 99 8.74 -7.68 5.73
N ARG A 100 9.92 -8.06 5.26
CA ARG A 100 11.08 -7.17 5.31
C ARG A 100 10.85 -5.91 4.47
N SER A 101 11.30 -4.77 4.99
CA SER A 101 11.15 -3.47 4.36
C SER A 101 11.85 -3.36 3.00
N ASP A 102 12.97 -4.04 2.80
CA ASP A 102 13.71 -4.01 1.53
C ASP A 102 12.95 -4.72 0.39
N ILE A 103 12.20 -5.78 0.71
CA ILE A 103 11.32 -6.45 -0.26
C ILE A 103 10.20 -5.50 -0.69
N MET A 104 9.61 -4.77 0.26
CA MET A 104 8.54 -3.80 -0.05
C MET A 104 9.07 -2.59 -0.82
N GLN A 105 10.26 -2.07 -0.49
CA GLN A 105 10.91 -1.02 -1.27
C GLN A 105 11.15 -1.45 -2.73
N MET A 106 11.64 -2.68 -2.93
CA MET A 106 11.84 -3.24 -4.26
C MET A 106 10.51 -3.37 -5.00
N LEU A 107 9.46 -3.89 -4.35
CA LEU A 107 8.13 -4.01 -4.93
C LEU A 107 7.59 -2.65 -5.38
N TRP A 108 7.62 -1.64 -4.52
CA TRP A 108 7.11 -0.30 -4.85
C TRP A 108 7.92 0.36 -5.96
N GLY A 109 9.24 0.29 -5.90
CA GLY A 109 10.10 0.83 -6.96
C GLY A 109 9.78 0.23 -8.33
N HIS A 110 9.68 -1.10 -8.41
CA HIS A 110 9.30 -1.78 -9.65
C HIS A 110 7.87 -1.44 -10.09
N ALA A 111 6.90 -1.46 -9.18
CA ALA A 111 5.50 -1.16 -9.49
C ALA A 111 5.34 0.26 -10.03
N PHE A 112 5.96 1.26 -9.39
CA PHE A 112 5.92 2.65 -9.83
C PHE A 112 6.58 2.84 -11.20
N GLY A 113 7.75 2.24 -11.43
CA GLY A 113 8.40 2.28 -12.75
C GLY A 113 7.55 1.66 -13.86
N ARG A 114 6.86 0.55 -13.57
CA ARG A 114 5.93 -0.09 -14.53
C ARG A 114 4.70 0.77 -14.79
N LEU A 115 4.11 1.39 -13.76
CA LEU A 115 2.96 2.29 -13.91
C LEU A 115 3.34 3.55 -14.71
N ALA A 116 4.47 4.17 -14.40
CA ALA A 116 4.97 5.32 -15.15
C ALA A 116 5.23 4.98 -16.62
N SER A 117 5.89 3.85 -16.89
CA SER A 117 6.15 3.37 -18.26
C SER A 117 4.86 3.07 -19.03
N ALA A 118 3.80 2.68 -18.32
CA ALA A 118 2.48 2.46 -18.92
C ALA A 118 1.70 3.77 -19.14
N GLY A 119 2.24 4.93 -18.76
CA GLY A 119 1.62 6.24 -19.00
C GLY A 119 0.70 6.75 -17.88
N TRP A 120 0.74 6.12 -16.70
CA TRP A 120 0.11 6.70 -15.49
C TRP A 120 0.89 7.94 -15.05
N LYS A 121 0.19 8.93 -14.48
CA LYS A 121 0.77 10.22 -14.08
C LYS A 121 0.76 10.45 -12.59
N VAL A 122 -0.27 9.95 -11.91
CA VAL A 122 -0.42 10.04 -10.45
C VAL A 122 -0.64 8.63 -9.91
N VAL A 123 0.10 8.28 -8.87
CA VAL A 123 -0.14 7.11 -8.04
C VAL A 123 -0.57 7.57 -6.66
N VAL A 124 -1.61 6.94 -6.12
CA VAL A 124 -2.12 7.19 -4.77
C VAL A 124 -1.94 5.93 -3.96
N VAL A 125 -1.05 5.96 -2.98
CA VAL A 125 -0.87 4.86 -2.03
C VAL A 125 -1.59 5.21 -0.74
N LEU A 126 -2.65 4.47 -0.42
CA LEU A 126 -3.34 4.59 0.86
C LEU A 126 -2.82 3.51 1.80
N SER A 127 -1.96 3.92 2.74
CA SER A 127 -1.37 3.04 3.75
C SER A 127 -2.30 2.91 4.94
N GLY A 128 -2.77 1.72 5.30
CA GLY A 128 -3.54 1.54 6.55
C GLY A 128 -2.69 1.91 7.77
N PRO A 129 -1.51 1.30 7.96
CA PRO A 129 -0.69 1.57 9.13
C PRO A 129 -0.10 2.98 9.10
N ALA A 130 -0.30 3.72 10.19
CA ALA A 130 0.42 4.97 10.50
C ALA A 130 1.82 4.71 11.11
N ALA A 131 2.39 3.52 10.88
CA ALA A 131 3.66 3.14 11.46
C ALA A 131 4.84 3.71 10.66
N HIS A 132 5.80 4.30 11.37
CA HIS A 132 6.94 5.02 10.79
C HIS A 132 7.74 4.21 9.74
N GLY A 133 7.83 2.88 9.90
CA GLY A 133 8.50 2.02 8.92
C GLY A 133 7.83 2.01 7.54
N HIS A 134 6.49 2.08 7.48
CA HIS A 134 5.75 2.15 6.21
C HIS A 134 5.98 3.49 5.52
N GLU A 135 5.94 4.56 6.31
CA GLU A 135 6.14 5.92 5.83
C GLU A 135 7.52 6.08 5.17
N LEU A 136 8.59 5.65 5.83
CA LEU A 136 9.95 5.70 5.27
C LEU A 136 10.08 4.93 3.96
N VAL A 137 9.47 3.74 3.86
CA VAL A 137 9.46 2.93 2.64
C VAL A 137 8.73 3.65 1.50
N LEU A 138 7.62 4.33 1.80
CA LEU A 138 6.85 5.06 0.79
C LEU A 138 7.55 6.35 0.35
N ILE A 139 8.12 7.11 1.29
CA ILE A 139 8.86 8.34 0.97
C ILE A 139 10.02 8.01 0.03
N ASP A 140 10.85 7.03 0.35
CA ASP A 140 11.98 6.64 -0.51
C ASP A 140 11.50 6.18 -1.90
N ALA A 141 10.46 5.34 -1.98
CA ALA A 141 9.92 4.87 -3.25
C ALA A 141 9.27 6.00 -4.08
N ALA A 142 8.52 6.90 -3.43
CA ALA A 142 7.87 8.04 -4.05
C ALA A 142 8.90 9.01 -4.63
N GLU A 143 9.92 9.37 -3.84
CA GLU A 143 11.00 10.23 -4.29
C GLU A 143 11.75 9.66 -5.49
N LYS A 144 12.07 8.35 -5.47
CA LYS A 144 12.69 7.66 -6.61
C LYS A 144 11.80 7.71 -7.83
N ALA A 145 10.49 7.47 -7.70
CA ALA A 145 9.54 7.50 -8.80
C ALA A 145 9.41 8.90 -9.43
N ILE A 146 9.36 9.96 -8.61
CA ILE A 146 9.33 11.34 -9.07
C ILE A 146 10.62 11.66 -9.83
N ARG A 147 11.79 11.40 -9.24
CA ARG A 147 13.10 11.72 -9.84
C ARG A 147 13.37 10.94 -11.13
N GLN A 148 13.06 9.65 -11.16
CA GLN A 148 13.44 8.76 -12.26
C GLN A 148 12.40 8.70 -13.38
N HIS A 149 11.12 8.92 -13.05
CA HIS A 149 10.02 8.67 -13.98
C HIS A 149 9.08 9.86 -14.16
N GLY A 150 9.21 10.93 -13.37
CA GLY A 150 8.25 12.04 -13.37
C GLY A 150 6.85 11.60 -12.93
N LEU A 151 6.75 10.50 -12.18
CA LEU A 151 5.50 9.99 -11.65
C LEU A 151 5.21 10.66 -10.31
N LEU A 152 4.09 11.37 -10.19
CA LEU A 152 3.68 11.95 -8.92
C LEU A 152 3.10 10.87 -8.02
N VAL A 153 3.51 10.85 -6.76
CA VAL A 153 3.05 9.86 -5.78
C VAL A 153 2.48 10.59 -4.57
N LEU A 154 1.20 10.35 -4.28
CA LEU A 154 0.54 10.75 -3.06
C LEU A 154 0.45 9.52 -2.14
N ALA A 155 1.26 9.49 -1.09
CA ALA A 155 1.33 8.36 -0.16
C ALA A 155 1.01 8.80 1.26
N LEU A 156 -0.03 8.22 1.86
CA LEU A 156 -0.52 8.64 3.18
C LEU A 156 -1.47 7.62 3.81
N PRO A 157 -1.61 7.64 5.14
CA PRO A 157 -2.77 7.07 5.80
C PRO A 157 -4.06 7.84 5.46
N PRO A 158 -5.21 7.16 5.28
CA PRO A 158 -6.44 7.82 4.86
C PRO A 158 -6.88 9.01 5.71
N LEU A 159 -6.73 8.94 7.03
CA LEU A 159 -7.14 10.00 7.94
C LEU A 159 -6.07 11.07 8.18
N ALA A 160 -4.81 10.83 7.81
CA ALA A 160 -3.71 11.78 8.06
C ALA A 160 -3.93 13.14 7.38
N ILE A 161 -4.56 13.15 6.20
CA ILE A 161 -4.89 14.38 5.46
C ILE A 161 -6.09 15.13 6.04
N VAL A 162 -6.85 14.50 6.93
CA VAL A 162 -7.95 15.15 7.64
C VAL A 162 -7.39 15.84 8.87
N ASP A 163 -6.76 15.06 9.75
CA ASP A 163 -6.08 15.51 10.96
C ASP A 163 -5.18 14.37 11.45
N GLU A 164 -3.89 14.63 11.67
CA GLU A 164 -2.95 13.63 12.20
C GLU A 164 -3.36 13.12 13.59
N ALA A 165 -4.10 13.91 14.38
CA ALA A 165 -4.65 13.47 15.66
C ALA A 165 -5.72 12.37 15.53
N MET A 166 -6.17 12.08 14.30
CA MET A 166 -7.08 10.97 14.01
C MET A 166 -6.36 9.65 13.73
N LEU A 167 -5.03 9.63 13.72
CA LEU A 167 -4.25 8.41 13.58
C LEU A 167 -4.20 7.69 14.93
N ASP A 168 -4.88 6.55 15.00
CA ASP A 168 -4.92 5.70 16.18
C ASP A 168 -4.83 4.22 15.77
N HIS A 169 -4.64 3.32 16.75
CA HIS A 169 -4.54 1.88 16.52
C HIS A 169 -5.59 1.16 17.36
N ALA A 170 -6.49 0.43 16.71
CA ALA A 170 -7.61 -0.29 17.30
C ALA A 170 -8.52 0.57 18.21
N ALA A 171 -8.45 1.89 18.08
CA ALA A 171 -9.03 2.85 19.01
C ALA A 171 -10.27 3.53 18.38
N LEU A 172 -10.59 4.75 18.80
CA LEU A 172 -11.79 5.49 18.41
C LEU A 172 -12.01 5.49 16.89
N TRP A 173 -11.02 5.91 16.10
CA TRP A 173 -11.21 6.21 14.68
C TRP A 173 -11.26 4.96 13.83
N GLU A 174 -10.30 4.04 13.99
CA GLU A 174 -10.34 2.76 13.27
C GLU A 174 -11.58 1.94 13.63
N THR A 175 -11.93 1.87 14.91
CA THR A 175 -13.15 1.16 15.33
C THR A 175 -14.39 1.81 14.73
N SER A 176 -14.48 3.15 14.74
CA SER A 176 -15.61 3.87 14.14
C SER A 176 -15.71 3.64 12.63
N LEU A 177 -14.59 3.66 11.91
CA LEU A 177 -14.54 3.35 10.47
C LEU A 177 -14.99 1.92 10.21
N MET A 178 -14.53 0.96 11.01
CA MET A 178 -14.95 -0.43 10.90
C MET A 178 -16.43 -0.62 11.21
N MET A 179 -16.99 0.09 12.19
CA MET A 179 -18.44 0.09 12.46
C MET A 179 -19.25 0.64 11.29
N THR A 180 -18.69 1.58 10.51
CA THR A 180 -19.34 2.10 9.29
C THR A 180 -19.23 1.13 8.11
N LEU A 181 -18.06 0.53 7.91
CA LEU A 181 -17.71 -0.20 6.70
C LEU A 181 -18.03 -1.70 6.79
N TYR A 182 -17.77 -2.30 7.96
CA TYR A 182 -17.84 -3.73 8.23
C TYR A 182 -18.37 -3.98 9.66
N PRO A 183 -19.60 -3.54 9.99
CA PRO A 183 -20.12 -3.61 11.37
C PRO A 183 -20.12 -5.03 11.94
N ASP A 184 -20.33 -6.05 11.09
CA ASP A 184 -20.35 -7.46 11.49
C ASP A 184 -18.98 -8.00 11.96
N LEU A 185 -17.89 -7.26 11.72
CA LEU A 185 -16.53 -7.61 12.15
C LEU A 185 -16.12 -6.90 13.44
N VAL A 186 -16.99 -6.09 14.05
CA VAL A 186 -16.68 -5.30 15.25
C VAL A 186 -17.36 -5.90 16.46
N HIS A 187 -16.56 -6.30 17.45
CA HIS A 187 -16.99 -6.99 18.66
C HIS A 187 -16.51 -6.25 19.92
N LEU A 188 -17.03 -5.04 20.16
CA LEU A 188 -16.58 -4.14 21.24
C LEU A 188 -16.61 -4.80 22.63
N GLU A 189 -17.54 -5.73 22.86
CA GLU A 189 -17.66 -6.51 24.08
C GLU A 189 -16.41 -7.35 24.40
N ALA A 190 -15.62 -7.72 23.38
CA ALA A 190 -14.40 -8.50 23.52
C ALA A 190 -13.28 -7.75 24.26
N LEU A 191 -13.36 -6.41 24.35
CA LEU A 191 -12.45 -5.59 25.17
C LEU A 191 -12.74 -5.71 26.69
N GLY A 192 -13.88 -6.27 27.07
CA GLY A 192 -14.34 -6.32 28.45
C GLY A 192 -14.49 -4.92 29.09
N HIS A 193 -14.46 -4.87 30.42
CA HIS A 193 -14.73 -3.64 31.19
C HIS A 193 -13.52 -3.08 31.96
N ARG A 194 -12.39 -3.80 31.97
CA ARG A 194 -11.19 -3.34 32.67
C ARG A 194 -10.54 -2.16 31.92
N PRO A 195 -9.73 -1.33 32.59
CA PRO A 195 -8.90 -0.36 31.91
C PRO A 195 -8.05 -1.02 30.82
N LEU A 196 -7.96 -0.40 29.64
CA LEU A 196 -7.21 -0.95 28.52
C LEU A 196 -5.70 -0.77 28.74
N ASN A 197 -4.94 -1.77 28.32
CA ASN A 197 -3.49 -1.74 28.29
C ASN A 197 -3.04 -2.12 26.88
N PRO A 198 -2.30 -1.25 26.15
CA PRO A 198 -1.88 -1.49 24.77
C PRO A 198 -1.24 -2.85 24.53
N ALA A 199 -0.45 -3.36 25.47
CA ALA A 199 0.21 -4.67 25.34
C ALA A 199 -0.78 -5.85 25.29
N SER A 200 -1.99 -5.67 25.80
CA SER A 200 -3.03 -6.71 25.90
C SER A 200 -4.27 -6.45 25.04
N SER A 201 -4.52 -5.18 24.68
CA SER A 201 -5.68 -4.78 23.89
C SER A 201 -5.33 -4.27 22.49
N ALA A 202 -4.06 -4.05 22.18
CA ALA A 202 -3.55 -3.31 21.01
C ALA A 202 -4.00 -1.84 20.92
N VAL A 203 -5.04 -1.44 21.66
CA VAL A 203 -5.59 -0.08 21.63
C VAL A 203 -4.55 0.96 22.00
N VAL A 204 -4.16 1.78 21.02
CA VAL A 204 -3.33 2.98 21.18
C VAL A 204 -4.12 4.17 20.66
N GLY A 205 -4.56 5.03 21.58
CA GLY A 205 -5.42 6.17 21.28
C GLY A 205 -6.58 6.24 22.27
N ARG A 206 -7.67 6.88 21.84
CA ARG A 206 -8.85 7.02 22.69
C ARG A 206 -9.63 5.70 22.77
N ASP A 207 -9.90 5.24 23.99
CA ASP A 207 -10.68 4.02 24.26
C ASP A 207 -11.99 4.01 23.46
N PRO A 208 -12.20 3.03 22.56
CA PRO A 208 -13.35 3.01 21.66
C PRO A 208 -14.67 2.68 22.36
N ARG A 209 -14.63 2.15 23.60
CA ARG A 209 -15.85 1.79 24.34
C ARG A 209 -16.65 3.02 24.70
N GLY A 210 -17.87 3.11 24.18
CA GLY A 210 -18.77 4.24 24.40
C GLY A 210 -18.36 5.54 23.70
N THR A 211 -17.29 5.52 22.89
CA THR A 211 -16.83 6.69 22.12
C THR A 211 -16.87 6.43 20.62
N ALA A 212 -16.55 5.21 20.18
CA ALA A 212 -16.63 4.82 18.78
C ALA A 212 -18.08 4.64 18.32
N SER A 213 -18.34 5.06 17.08
CA SER A 213 -19.67 4.93 16.48
C SER A 213 -19.63 4.92 14.96
N ALA A 214 -20.59 4.24 14.34
CA ALA A 214 -20.74 4.23 12.89
C ALA A 214 -21.02 5.63 12.30
N SER A 215 -21.64 6.54 13.07
CA SER A 215 -21.86 7.92 12.62
C SER A 215 -20.57 8.72 12.56
N LEU A 216 -19.69 8.56 13.56
CA LEU A 216 -18.36 9.18 13.57
C LEU A 216 -17.49 8.64 12.43
N GLY A 217 -17.49 7.32 12.23
CA GLY A 217 -16.75 6.69 11.13
C GLY A 217 -17.23 7.16 9.76
N LYS A 218 -18.55 7.34 9.58
CA LYS A 218 -19.12 7.88 8.34
C LYS A 218 -18.64 9.31 8.06
N GLN A 219 -18.54 10.16 9.08
CA GLN A 219 -18.03 11.52 8.94
C GLN A 219 -16.55 11.52 8.59
N ALA A 220 -15.72 10.77 9.34
CA ALA A 220 -14.30 10.62 9.08
C ALA A 220 -14.02 10.11 7.66
N LEU A 221 -14.74 9.08 7.23
CA LEU A 221 -14.65 8.53 5.87
C LEU A 221 -14.99 9.57 4.81
N ALA A 222 -16.08 10.34 4.99
CA ALA A 222 -16.47 11.38 4.05
C ALA A 222 -15.42 12.48 3.93
N MET A 223 -14.85 12.91 5.07
CA MET A 223 -13.78 13.91 5.11
C MET A 223 -12.52 13.40 4.40
N ALA A 224 -12.07 12.17 4.67
CA ALA A 224 -10.91 11.57 4.01
C ALA A 224 -11.11 11.50 2.49
N VAL A 225 -12.26 11.00 2.03
CA VAL A 225 -12.57 10.90 0.60
C VAL A 225 -12.57 12.28 -0.07
N GLU A 226 -13.14 13.30 0.58
CA GLU A 226 -13.12 14.68 0.07
C GLU A 226 -11.69 15.22 -0.06
N GLN A 227 -10.92 15.13 1.02
CA GLN A 227 -9.57 15.71 1.08
C GLN A 227 -8.62 15.03 0.10
N ILE A 228 -8.64 13.70 0.04
CA ILE A 228 -7.84 12.92 -0.93
C ILE A 228 -8.27 13.27 -2.36
N SER A 229 -9.57 13.35 -2.63
CA SER A 229 -10.08 13.72 -3.96
C SER A 229 -9.61 15.11 -4.40
N ARG A 230 -9.58 16.07 -3.47
CA ARG A 230 -9.09 17.43 -3.71
C ARG A 230 -7.60 17.43 -4.03
N ALA A 231 -6.79 16.73 -3.23
CA ALA A 231 -5.35 16.61 -3.44
C ALA A 231 -5.03 16.00 -4.82
N ILE A 232 -5.72 14.94 -5.23
CA ILE A 232 -5.51 14.30 -6.55
C ILE A 232 -5.86 15.26 -7.69
N ARG A 233 -6.95 16.02 -7.59
CA ARG A 233 -7.32 17.01 -8.62
C ARG A 233 -6.27 18.11 -8.77
N GLN A 234 -5.67 18.52 -7.66
CA GLN A 234 -4.56 19.47 -7.69
C GLN A 234 -3.34 18.88 -8.42
N LEU A 235 -2.92 17.66 -8.07
CA LEU A 235 -1.80 16.97 -8.73
C LEU A 235 -2.03 16.78 -10.24
N LEU A 236 -3.27 16.43 -10.64
CA LEU A 236 -3.63 16.32 -12.06
C LEU A 236 -3.57 17.67 -12.79
N THR A 237 -3.90 18.77 -12.11
CA THR A 237 -3.80 20.12 -12.67
C THR A 237 -2.33 20.52 -12.89
N GLU A 238 -1.46 20.23 -11.92
CA GLU A 238 -0.01 20.47 -12.02
C GLU A 238 0.64 19.65 -13.16
N CYS A 239 0.21 18.39 -13.32
CA CYS A 239 0.62 17.55 -14.44
C CYS A 239 0.27 18.15 -15.81
N ASN A 240 -0.90 18.77 -15.94
CA ASN A 240 -1.37 19.37 -17.19
C ASN A 240 -0.74 20.74 -17.47
N ALA A 241 -0.30 21.46 -16.42
CA ALA A 241 0.32 22.78 -16.54
C ALA A 241 1.79 22.73 -16.98
N THR A 242 2.45 21.57 -16.88
CA THR A 242 3.86 21.41 -17.24
C THR A 242 4.00 20.92 -18.70
N PRO A 243 4.52 21.73 -19.65
CA PRO A 243 4.69 21.28 -21.03
C PRO A 243 5.66 20.12 -21.12
N SER A 244 5.24 19.01 -21.73
CA SER A 244 6.07 17.82 -21.98
C SER A 244 7.24 18.15 -22.92
N THR A 245 8.42 18.44 -22.40
CA THR A 245 9.66 18.58 -23.18
C THR A 245 10.44 17.28 -23.38
N ARG A 246 9.81 16.11 -23.19
CA ARG A 246 10.46 14.82 -23.47
C ARG A 246 9.66 14.00 -24.48
N SER A 247 10.07 14.09 -25.74
CA SER A 247 9.77 13.07 -26.74
C SER A 247 10.48 11.77 -26.35
N MET A 248 9.70 10.73 -26.09
CA MET A 248 10.23 9.37 -25.99
C MET A 248 10.29 8.77 -27.40
N PRO A 249 11.36 8.05 -27.78
CA PRO A 249 11.42 7.38 -29.07
C PRO A 249 10.37 6.26 -29.12
N THR A 250 9.64 6.18 -30.23
CA THR A 250 8.63 5.15 -30.49
C THR A 250 9.31 3.79 -30.55
N GLY A 251 9.08 2.95 -29.53
CA GLY A 251 9.51 1.56 -29.50
C GLY A 251 8.83 0.76 -30.62
N GLY A 252 9.63 0.21 -31.53
CA GLY A 252 9.21 -0.77 -32.53
C GLY A 252 8.72 -2.08 -31.90
N PRO A 253 8.10 -2.97 -32.68
CA PRO A 253 7.42 -4.15 -32.16
C PRO A 253 8.39 -5.13 -31.49
N PHE A 254 7.98 -5.60 -30.30
CA PHE A 254 8.61 -6.66 -29.53
C PHE A 254 8.81 -7.91 -30.40
N SER A 255 10.06 -8.29 -30.64
CA SER A 255 10.42 -9.60 -31.20
C SER A 255 10.66 -10.56 -30.05
N VAL A 256 9.86 -11.63 -29.97
CA VAL A 256 10.08 -12.75 -29.04
C VAL A 256 11.24 -13.60 -29.58
N PRO A 257 12.32 -13.83 -28.83
CA PRO A 257 13.39 -14.72 -29.31
C PRO A 257 12.91 -16.16 -29.18
N THR A 258 12.77 -16.85 -30.32
CA THR A 258 12.59 -18.30 -30.38
C THR A 258 13.93 -18.98 -30.11
N SER A 259 14.03 -19.72 -29.01
CA SER A 259 15.19 -20.57 -28.74
C SER A 259 15.11 -21.84 -29.59
N ASN A 260 15.94 -21.93 -30.63
CA ASN A 260 16.31 -23.20 -31.25
C ASN A 260 17.83 -23.29 -31.24
N ALA A 261 18.38 -24.12 -30.34
CA ALA A 261 19.77 -24.52 -30.36
C ALA A 261 19.89 -26.00 -30.02
N THR A 262 19.68 -26.85 -31.03
CA THR A 262 20.31 -28.16 -31.13
C THR A 262 21.73 -27.98 -31.64
N GLY A 263 22.75 -28.48 -30.93
CA GLY A 263 24.08 -28.58 -31.54
C GLY A 263 25.28 -28.69 -30.59
N ARG A 264 25.62 -29.94 -30.24
CA ARG A 264 26.97 -30.53 -30.15
C ARG A 264 28.07 -29.75 -29.40
N GLY A 265 28.51 -30.34 -28.27
CA GLY A 265 29.78 -29.99 -27.63
C GLY A 265 31.01 -30.49 -28.40
N PRO A 266 32.21 -30.16 -27.89
CA PRO A 266 33.18 -31.22 -27.63
C PRO A 266 33.84 -31.11 -26.25
N SER A 267 34.24 -32.28 -25.75
CA SER A 267 35.05 -32.53 -24.56
C SER A 267 36.49 -32.04 -24.69
N MET A 268 37.14 -31.71 -23.57
CA MET A 268 38.32 -32.42 -23.03
C MET A 268 38.96 -31.67 -21.84
N ARG A 269 39.14 -32.41 -20.72
CA ARG A 269 40.30 -32.47 -19.78
C ARG A 269 40.98 -31.15 -19.36
N GLY A 270 41.28 -30.85 -18.10
CA GLY A 270 41.36 -31.63 -16.86
C GLY A 270 42.20 -30.84 -15.81
N ARG A 271 42.40 -31.47 -14.65
CA ARG A 271 43.20 -31.07 -13.45
C ARG A 271 42.44 -30.29 -12.36
N GLY A 272 42.15 -30.98 -11.25
CA GLY A 272 41.97 -30.38 -9.91
C GLY A 272 43.33 -30.25 -9.19
N PRO A 273 43.42 -30.33 -7.85
CA PRO A 273 42.42 -30.03 -6.80
C PRO A 273 42.98 -29.07 -5.71
N GLY A 274 42.14 -28.65 -4.76
CA GLY A 274 42.60 -28.30 -3.40
C GLY A 274 42.37 -26.86 -2.94
N GLY A 275 41.75 -26.71 -1.77
CA GLY A 275 41.65 -25.44 -1.05
C GLY A 275 40.48 -25.37 -0.07
N LYS A 276 40.61 -26.03 1.08
CA LYS A 276 39.76 -25.83 2.28
C LYS A 276 40.19 -24.55 3.03
N MET A 277 39.29 -24.10 3.93
CA MET A 277 39.52 -23.25 5.12
C MET A 277 39.74 -21.75 4.85
N CYS A 278 39.36 -20.80 5.72
CA CYS A 278 38.80 -20.83 7.07
C CYS A 278 38.17 -19.46 7.39
N ALA A 279 37.33 -19.44 8.42
CA ALA A 279 36.82 -18.25 9.11
C ALA A 279 37.94 -17.44 9.80
N ALA A 280 37.69 -16.14 10.00
CA ALA A 280 38.40 -15.33 10.99
C ALA A 280 37.45 -14.31 11.64
N LYS A 281 37.16 -14.52 12.92
CA LYS A 281 36.98 -13.43 13.90
C LYS A 281 38.37 -12.98 14.34
N PRO A 282 38.52 -11.72 14.77
CA PRO A 282 39.41 -11.40 15.89
C PRO A 282 38.60 -10.78 17.04
N GLY A 283 38.83 -11.31 18.24
CA GLY A 283 38.44 -10.70 19.50
C GLY A 283 39.56 -9.92 20.16
N ASP A 284 39.15 -9.16 21.17
CA ASP A 284 39.80 -8.82 22.44
C ASP A 284 41.24 -8.32 22.49
N ARG A 285 41.39 -7.17 23.17
CA ARG A 285 42.32 -6.82 24.28
C ARG A 285 42.49 -5.29 24.31
N LEU A 286 42.54 -4.53 25.41
CA LEU A 286 42.64 -4.67 26.88
C LEU A 286 41.98 -3.39 27.47
N GLY A 287 41.28 -3.42 28.60
CA GLY A 287 41.88 -3.22 29.94
C GLY A 287 42.24 -1.73 30.18
N GLY A 288 41.79 -1.02 31.21
CA GLY A 288 40.99 -1.33 32.39
C GLY A 288 41.08 -0.15 33.38
N ARG A 289 40.27 -0.22 34.45
CA ARG A 289 40.34 0.57 35.71
C ARG A 289 40.09 2.08 35.59
N SER A 290 39.65 2.82 36.61
CA SER A 290 38.88 2.65 37.85
C SER A 290 38.84 4.06 38.48
N GLN A 291 37.98 4.27 39.49
CA GLN A 291 37.79 5.48 40.31
C GLN A 291 36.74 6.44 39.71
N GLY A 292 35.66 6.84 40.39
CA GLY A 292 35.33 6.82 41.80
C GLY A 292 35.04 8.26 42.25
N GLY A 293 33.88 8.52 42.84
CA GLY A 293 33.66 9.71 43.67
C GLY A 293 32.36 10.49 43.43
N ARG A 294 31.43 10.27 44.36
CA ARG A 294 30.29 11.10 44.80
C ARG A 294 29.11 11.29 43.86
#